data_AF-A0A5C7LAC9-F1
#
_entry.id   AF-A0A5C7LAC9-F1
#
_cell.length_a   1.000
_cell.length_b   1.000
_cell.length_c   1.000
_cell.angle_alpha   90.00
_cell.angle_beta   90.00
_cell.angle_gamma   90.00
#
_symmetry.space_group_name_H-M   'P 1'
#
loop_
_entity.id
_entity.type
_entity.pdbx_description
1 polymer ?
#
loop_
_entity_poly.entity_id
_entity_poly.type
_entity_poly.pdbx_seq_one_letter_code
_entity_poly.pdbx_strand_id
1 'polypeptide(L)'
;MSPTELFYIAIGLLLVAWTVYLDRHLFRAGGAAGGVTALESLYYVIALAALLVGWYFNFAYLREYGAAAGWWHWTTLLFVNPASASGGQDLIFANMILFPFWTVMDGRRCGLRASWLYFPMSLVTSFAFAMALFMAFRERQLRWNAAQGAPAVNGRTTRS
;
A
#
# COMPACT_ATOMS: atom_id res chain seq x y z
N MET A 1 13.65 3.08 21.27
CA MET A 1 12.56 3.64 20.43
C MET A 1 11.77 4.62 21.27
N SER A 2 11.43 5.77 20.71
CA SER A 2 10.62 6.79 21.40
C SER A 2 9.13 6.40 21.41
N PRO A 3 8.31 6.93 22.34
CA PRO A 3 6.86 6.70 22.34
C PRO A 3 6.19 7.07 21.00
N THR A 4 6.65 8.15 20.36
CA THR A 4 6.16 8.59 19.06
C THR A 4 6.46 7.57 17.95
N GLU A 5 7.65 6.98 17.94
CA GLU A 5 8.00 5.91 16.97
C GLU A 5 7.11 4.69 17.17
N LEU A 6 6.91 4.27 18.42
CA LEU A 6 6.03 3.14 18.74
C LEU A 6 4.59 3.40 18.30
N PHE A 7 4.10 4.65 18.44
CA PHE A 7 2.79 5.05 17.95
C PHE A 7 2.69 4.89 16.43
N TYR A 8 3.66 5.39 15.65
CA TYR A 8 3.66 5.26 14.19
C TYR A 8 3.80 3.80 13.71
N ILE A 9 4.59 2.99 14.42
CA ILE A 9 4.71 1.56 14.14
C ILE A 9 3.37 0.88 14.41
N ALA A 10 2.76 1.12 15.57
CA ALA A 10 1.49 0.52 15.95
C ALA A 10 0.38 0.89 14.95
N ILE A 11 0.23 2.17 14.62
CA ILE A 11 -0.80 2.59 13.66
C ILE A 11 -0.50 2.09 12.23
N GLY A 12 0.77 2.01 11.82
CA GLY A 12 1.15 1.41 10.54
C GLY A 12 0.80 -0.08 10.46
N LEU A 13 1.14 -0.85 11.49
CA LEU A 13 0.78 -2.27 11.58
C LEU A 13 -0.73 -2.49 11.66
N LEU A 14 -1.45 -1.64 12.40
CA LEU A 14 -2.91 -1.66 12.46
C LEU A 14 -3.54 -1.39 11.11
N LEU A 15 -3.02 -0.42 10.33
CA LEU A 15 -3.51 -0.15 8.98
C LEU A 15 -3.29 -1.36 8.05
N VAL A 16 -2.13 -2.01 8.12
CA VAL A 16 -1.86 -3.23 7.34
C VAL A 16 -2.76 -4.39 7.77
N ALA A 17 -2.94 -4.59 9.08
CA ALA A 17 -3.84 -5.62 9.58
C ALA A 17 -5.30 -5.34 9.14
N TRP A 18 -5.71 -4.07 9.13
CA TRP A 18 -7.04 -3.66 8.71
C TRP A 18 -7.25 -3.87 7.20
N THR A 19 -6.28 -3.53 6.35
CA THR A 19 -6.39 -3.82 4.90
C THR A 19 -6.51 -5.31 4.65
N VAL A 20 -5.66 -6.13 5.29
CA VAL A 20 -5.74 -7.61 5.22
C VAL A 20 -7.09 -8.13 5.72
N TYR A 21 -7.62 -7.58 6.81
CA TYR A 21 -8.89 -8.01 7.38
C TYR A 21 -10.08 -7.74 6.45
N LEU A 22 -10.15 -6.54 5.86
CA LEU A 22 -11.24 -6.18 4.94
C LEU A 22 -11.21 -7.03 3.67
N ASP A 23 -10.02 -7.30 3.15
CA ASP A 23 -9.79 -8.08 1.93
C ASP A 23 -9.43 -9.55 2.20
N ARG A 24 -9.78 -10.08 3.37
CA ARG A 24 -9.47 -11.47 3.79
C ARG A 24 -9.98 -12.55 2.84
N HIS A 25 -10.96 -12.24 1.99
CA HIS A 25 -11.45 -13.16 0.95
C HIS A 25 -10.33 -13.55 -0.03
N LEU A 26 -9.37 -12.65 -0.27
CA LEU A 26 -8.24 -12.85 -1.16
C LEU A 26 -7.18 -13.83 -0.61
N PHE A 27 -7.20 -14.08 0.70
CA PHE A 27 -6.18 -14.87 1.39
C PHE A 27 -6.70 -16.24 1.87
N ARG A 28 -7.93 -16.63 1.49
CA ARG A 28 -8.48 -17.94 1.83
C ARG A 28 -7.66 -19.06 1.18
N ALA A 29 -7.16 -20.00 1.99
CA ALA A 29 -6.43 -21.17 1.53
C ALA A 29 -7.29 -22.00 0.54
N GLY A 30 -6.69 -22.43 -0.58
CA GLY A 30 -7.41 -23.13 -1.65
C GLY A 30 -8.39 -22.26 -2.44
N GLY A 31 -8.42 -20.95 -2.21
CA GLY A 31 -9.30 -20.01 -2.90
C GLY A 31 -8.88 -19.70 -4.34
N ALA A 32 -9.77 -19.01 -5.06
CA ALA A 32 -9.67 -18.68 -6.48
C ALA A 32 -8.40 -17.89 -6.88
N ALA A 33 -7.75 -17.20 -5.93
CA ALA A 33 -6.48 -16.48 -6.13
C ALA A 33 -5.26 -17.19 -5.51
N GLY A 34 -5.29 -18.52 -5.39
CA GLY A 34 -4.26 -19.32 -4.72
C GLY A 34 -2.82 -18.96 -5.12
N GLY A 35 -1.92 -18.99 -4.13
CA GLY A 35 -0.48 -18.70 -4.30
C GLY A 35 -0.10 -17.22 -4.39
N VAL A 36 1.20 -16.95 -4.29
CA VAL A 36 1.81 -15.64 -4.57
C VAL A 36 2.52 -15.75 -5.92
N THR A 37 2.21 -14.87 -6.87
CA THR A 37 2.87 -14.85 -8.18
C THR A 37 4.23 -14.15 -8.10
N ALA A 38 5.09 -14.31 -9.11
CA ALA A 38 6.37 -13.59 -9.17
C ALA A 38 6.19 -12.06 -9.09
N LEU A 39 5.16 -11.53 -9.77
CA LEU A 39 4.83 -10.10 -9.76
C LEU A 39 4.35 -9.65 -8.37
N GLU A 40 3.49 -10.43 -7.73
CA GLU A 40 3.02 -10.13 -6.37
C GLU A 40 4.16 -10.19 -5.34
N SER A 41 5.05 -11.19 -5.46
CA SER A 41 6.27 -11.28 -4.64
C SER A 41 7.17 -10.06 -4.82
N LEU A 42 7.35 -9.60 -6.06
CA LEU A 42 8.14 -8.40 -6.35
C LEU A 42 7.55 -7.18 -5.62
N TYR A 43 6.23 -6.99 -5.66
CA TYR A 43 5.59 -5.91 -4.94
C TYR A 43 5.75 -6.01 -3.43
N TYR A 44 5.66 -7.19 -2.82
CA TYR A 44 5.91 -7.34 -1.39
C TYR A 44 7.36 -7.05 -0.99
N VAL A 45 8.34 -7.46 -1.81
CA VAL A 45 9.75 -7.15 -1.58
C VAL A 45 10.00 -5.65 -1.66
N ILE A 46 9.46 -4.99 -2.70
CA ILE A 46 9.56 -3.53 -2.86
C ILE A 46 8.87 -2.82 -1.70
N ALA A 47 7.68 -3.29 -1.28
CA ALA A 47 6.98 -2.73 -0.13
C ALA A 47 7.86 -2.82 1.13
N LEU A 48 8.40 -4.00 1.44
CA LEU A 48 9.25 -4.17 2.61
C LEU A 48 10.47 -3.25 2.58
N ALA A 49 11.18 -3.19 1.45
CA ALA A 49 12.32 -2.29 1.29
C ALA A 49 11.93 -0.81 1.48
N ALA A 50 10.83 -0.38 0.85
CA ALA A 50 10.32 0.98 0.95
C ALA A 50 9.84 1.35 2.36
N LEU A 51 9.30 0.39 3.12
CA LEU A 51 8.91 0.56 4.51
C LEU A 51 10.14 0.80 5.38
N LEU A 52 11.16 -0.05 5.26
CA LEU A 52 12.38 0.04 6.06
C LEU A 52 13.14 1.34 5.78
N VAL A 53 13.33 1.69 4.49
CA VAL A 53 14.01 2.93 4.10
C VAL A 53 13.17 4.15 4.50
N GLY A 54 11.86 4.12 4.24
CA GLY A 54 10.96 5.22 4.57
C GLY A 54 10.90 5.50 6.07
N TRP A 55 10.73 4.47 6.89
CA TRP A 55 10.73 4.62 8.35
C TRP A 55 12.08 5.05 8.91
N TYR A 56 13.19 4.60 8.33
CA TYR A 56 14.52 5.09 8.74
C TYR A 56 14.60 6.62 8.62
N PHE A 57 14.26 7.18 7.47
CA PHE A 57 14.31 8.65 7.27
C PHE A 57 13.21 9.39 8.04
N ASN A 58 11.99 8.84 8.12
CA ASN A 58 10.91 9.46 8.89
C ASN A 58 11.27 9.55 10.39
N PHE A 59 11.85 8.49 10.96
CA PHE A 59 12.27 8.51 12.36
C PHE A 59 13.53 9.34 12.59
N ALA A 60 14.47 9.37 11.64
CA ALA A 60 15.58 10.33 11.70
C ALA A 60 15.06 11.77 11.77
N TYR A 61 14.11 12.13 10.91
CA TYR A 61 13.43 13.43 10.93
C TYR A 61 12.73 13.73 12.27
N LEU A 62 11.94 12.79 12.80
CA LEU A 62 11.28 12.98 14.10
C LEU A 62 12.27 13.19 15.25
N ARG A 63 13.41 12.49 15.23
CA ARG A 63 14.47 12.62 16.25
C ARG A 63 15.22 13.93 16.13
N GLU A 64 15.53 14.35 14.90
CA GLU A 64 16.31 15.56 14.61
C GLU A 64 15.52 16.83 14.95
N TYR A 65 14.25 16.89 14.56
CA TYR A 65 13.45 18.12 14.69
C TYR A 65 12.48 18.13 15.87
N GLY A 66 12.25 16.99 16.53
CA GLY A 66 11.49 16.90 17.78
C GLY A 66 10.13 17.60 17.71
N ALA A 67 9.92 18.61 18.55
CA ALA A 67 8.66 19.36 18.60
C ALA A 67 8.35 20.19 17.33
N ALA A 68 9.37 20.55 16.55
CA ALA A 68 9.17 21.21 15.27
C ALA A 68 8.73 20.23 14.16
N ALA A 69 8.93 18.92 14.38
CA ALA A 69 8.57 17.90 13.41
C ALA A 69 7.04 17.89 13.20
N GLY A 70 6.62 17.97 11.94
CA GLY A 70 5.22 18.02 11.59
C GLY A 70 5.04 18.34 10.12
N TRP A 71 3.80 18.24 9.64
CA TRP A 71 3.46 18.42 8.22
C TRP A 71 4.04 19.72 7.65
N TRP A 72 3.81 20.84 8.33
CA TRP A 72 4.29 22.15 7.87
C TRP A 72 5.81 22.18 7.75
N HIS A 73 6.53 21.81 8.82
CA HIS A 73 8.00 21.83 8.80
C HIS A 73 8.58 20.88 7.76
N TRP A 74 8.05 19.65 7.67
CA TRP A 74 8.46 18.68 6.66
C TRP A 74 8.26 19.22 5.24
N THR A 75 7.10 19.84 4.95
CA THR A 75 6.87 20.46 3.64
C THR A 75 7.82 21.61 3.37
N THR A 76 8.15 22.45 4.36
CA THR A 76 9.13 23.54 4.14
C THR A 76 10.52 23.00 3.76
N LEU A 77 10.94 21.86 4.34
CA LEU A 77 12.21 21.22 4.01
C LEU A 77 12.25 20.67 2.59
N LEU A 78 11.11 20.35 1.99
CA LEU A 78 11.05 19.95 0.59
C LEU A 78 11.37 21.12 -0.35
N PHE A 79 11.19 22.38 0.04
CA PHE A 79 11.35 23.55 -0.85
C PHE A 79 12.61 24.39 -0.58
N VAL A 80 13.60 23.85 0.13
CA VAL A 80 14.83 24.59 0.48
C VAL A 80 15.78 24.81 -0.69
N ASN A 81 15.70 24.01 -1.75
CA ASN A 81 16.48 24.21 -2.98
C ASN A 81 15.70 23.69 -4.22
N PRO A 82 16.10 24.06 -5.45
CA PRO A 82 15.36 23.65 -6.66
C PRO A 82 15.24 22.14 -6.85
N ALA A 83 16.26 21.35 -6.49
CA ALA A 83 16.24 19.89 -6.66
C ALA A 83 15.27 19.22 -5.66
N SER A 84 15.31 19.63 -4.39
CA SER A 84 14.33 19.17 -3.40
C SER A 84 12.92 19.62 -3.77
N ALA A 85 12.77 20.86 -4.25
CA ALA A 85 11.47 21.42 -4.62
C ALA A 85 10.83 20.63 -5.76
N SER A 86 11.63 20.25 -6.77
CA SER A 86 11.18 19.40 -7.87
C SER A 86 10.66 18.05 -7.37
N GLY A 87 11.41 17.34 -6.52
CA GLY A 87 10.96 16.06 -5.97
C GLY A 87 9.79 16.19 -4.99
N GLY A 88 9.79 17.27 -4.21
CA GLY A 88 8.76 17.57 -3.21
C GLY A 88 7.40 17.86 -3.81
N GLN A 89 7.35 18.69 -4.87
CA GLN A 89 6.09 18.93 -5.58
C GLN A 89 5.52 17.63 -6.17
N ASP A 90 6.37 16.79 -6.79
CA ASP A 90 5.94 15.55 -7.41
C ASP A 90 5.37 14.60 -6.36
N LEU A 91 6.05 14.50 -5.21
CA LEU A 91 5.57 13.72 -4.08
C LEU A 91 4.22 14.23 -3.55
N ILE A 92 4.03 15.55 -3.45
CA ILE A 92 2.77 16.15 -2.99
C ILE A 92 1.65 15.84 -3.99
N PHE A 93 1.82 16.15 -5.27
CA PHE A 93 0.81 15.88 -6.30
C PHE A 93 0.50 14.38 -6.41
N ALA A 94 1.53 13.54 -6.43
CA ALA A 94 1.38 12.09 -6.52
C ALA A 94 0.67 11.54 -5.29
N ASN A 95 1.14 11.85 -4.08
CA ASN A 95 0.61 11.23 -2.86
C ASN A 95 -0.72 11.84 -2.40
N MET A 96 -0.89 13.16 -2.48
CA MET A 96 -2.08 13.85 -1.92
C MET A 96 -3.25 13.92 -2.89
N ILE A 97 -2.99 13.79 -4.20
CA ILE A 97 -4.03 13.93 -5.22
C ILE A 97 -4.14 12.64 -6.02
N LEU A 98 -3.13 12.30 -6.82
CA LEU A 98 -3.25 11.20 -7.79
C LEU A 98 -3.44 9.84 -7.11
N PHE A 99 -2.71 9.58 -6.02
CA PHE A 99 -2.74 8.30 -5.32
C PHE A 99 -4.09 7.98 -4.66
N PRO A 100 -4.73 8.87 -3.87
CA PRO A 100 -6.06 8.61 -3.33
C PRO A 100 -7.09 8.45 -4.45
N PHE A 101 -7.03 9.26 -5.51
CA PHE A 101 -7.93 9.09 -6.66
C PHE A 101 -7.73 7.73 -7.34
N TRP A 102 -6.48 7.34 -7.61
CA TRP A 102 -6.17 6.08 -8.26
C TRP A 102 -6.59 4.88 -7.39
N THR A 103 -6.13 4.82 -6.14
CA THR A 103 -6.41 3.70 -5.25
C THR A 103 -7.90 3.52 -4.98
N VAL A 104 -8.65 4.61 -4.75
CA VAL A 104 -10.10 4.56 -4.53
C VAL A 104 -10.83 4.16 -5.81
N MET A 105 -10.56 4.81 -6.94
CA MET A 105 -11.32 4.56 -8.17
C MET A 105 -11.03 3.18 -8.76
N ASP A 106 -9.77 2.83 -8.88
CA ASP A 106 -9.32 1.57 -9.47
C ASP A 106 -9.56 0.39 -8.51
N GLY A 107 -9.32 0.60 -7.21
CA GLY A 107 -9.67 -0.38 -6.19
C GLY A 107 -11.16 -0.71 -6.17
N ARG A 108 -12.03 0.30 -6.26
CA ARG A 108 -13.49 0.08 -6.36
C ARG A 108 -13.89 -0.63 -7.66
N ARG A 109 -13.24 -0.30 -8.79
CA ARG A 109 -13.49 -0.95 -10.09
C ARG A 109 -13.13 -2.44 -10.09
N CYS A 110 -12.05 -2.82 -9.41
CA CYS A 110 -11.67 -4.24 -9.29
C CYS A 110 -12.33 -4.98 -8.12
N GLY A 111 -13.03 -4.27 -7.22
CA GLY A 111 -13.76 -4.87 -6.10
C GLY A 111 -12.96 -5.00 -4.80
N LEU A 112 -11.83 -4.30 -4.66
CA LEU A 112 -11.11 -4.18 -3.39
C LEU A 112 -11.94 -3.41 -2.35
N ARG A 113 -12.02 -3.96 -1.13
CA ARG A 113 -12.80 -3.37 -0.04
C ARG A 113 -12.00 -2.32 0.74
N ALA A 114 -10.70 -2.51 0.87
CA ALA A 114 -9.81 -1.61 1.59
C ALA A 114 -9.25 -0.44 0.75
N SER A 115 -9.78 -0.20 -0.45
CA SER A 115 -9.24 0.73 -1.46
C SER A 115 -8.85 2.12 -0.94
N TRP A 116 -9.56 2.66 0.05
CA TRP A 116 -9.30 3.99 0.62
C TRP A 116 -8.22 4.00 1.71
N LEU A 117 -7.91 2.85 2.34
CA LEU A 117 -6.95 2.75 3.45
C LEU A 117 -5.49 2.94 3.01
N TYR A 118 -5.19 2.77 1.72
CA TYR A 118 -3.84 2.97 1.20
C TYR A 118 -3.38 4.43 1.32
N PHE A 119 -4.29 5.40 1.25
CA PHE A 119 -3.96 6.81 1.43
C PHE A 119 -3.52 7.17 2.87
N PRO A 120 -4.27 6.90 3.95
CA PRO A 120 -3.76 7.14 5.29
C PRO A 120 -2.53 6.27 5.61
N MET A 121 -2.43 5.09 5.01
CA MET A 121 -1.23 4.27 5.11
C MET A 121 0.00 4.97 4.51
N SER A 122 -0.12 5.62 3.34
CA SER A 122 1.00 6.33 2.70
C SER A 122 1.55 7.48 3.54
N LEU A 123 0.71 8.09 4.38
CA LEU A 123 1.08 9.17 5.31
C LEU A 123 1.81 8.66 6.56
N VAL A 124 1.45 7.46 7.04
CA VAL A 124 1.98 6.88 8.29
C VAL A 124 3.26 6.10 8.06
N THR A 125 3.34 5.38 6.94
CA THR A 125 4.47 4.48 6.67
C THR A 125 5.43 5.14 5.69
N SER A 126 5.13 5.02 4.41
CA SER A 126 5.89 5.54 3.28
C SER A 126 4.99 5.51 2.06
N PHE A 127 5.08 6.53 1.21
CA PHE A 127 4.31 6.60 -0.03
C PHE A 127 4.54 5.37 -0.92
N ALA A 128 5.82 5.00 -1.13
CA ALA A 128 6.18 3.86 -1.95
C ALA A 128 5.71 2.52 -1.35
N PHE A 129 5.72 2.38 -0.01
CA PHE A 129 5.20 1.19 0.65
C PHE A 129 3.71 1.00 0.37
N ALA A 130 2.90 2.04 0.61
CA ALA A 130 1.46 1.97 0.42
C ALA A 130 1.11 1.69 -1.05
N MET A 131 1.85 2.32 -1.98
CA MET A 131 1.70 2.07 -3.42
C MET A 131 2.02 0.63 -3.80
N ALA A 132 3.15 0.07 -3.35
CA ALA A 132 3.54 -1.30 -3.64
C ALA A 132 2.54 -2.30 -3.04
N LEU A 133 2.07 -2.06 -1.81
CA LEU A 133 1.07 -2.93 -1.18
C LEU A 133 -0.28 -2.89 -1.91
N PHE A 134 -0.71 -1.71 -2.37
CA PHE A 134 -1.90 -1.57 -3.20
C PHE A 134 -1.77 -2.39 -4.50
N MET A 135 -0.63 -2.30 -5.18
CA MET A 135 -0.38 -3.05 -6.41
C MET A 135 -0.44 -4.57 -6.18
N ALA A 136 0.11 -5.06 -5.06
CA ALA A 136 0.03 -6.49 -4.69
C ALA A 136 -1.42 -6.97 -4.47
N PHE A 137 -2.20 -6.21 -3.70
CA PHE A 137 -3.58 -6.57 -3.39
C PHE A 137 -4.49 -6.47 -4.62
N ARG A 138 -4.27 -5.44 -5.45
CA ARG A 138 -4.97 -5.27 -6.71
C ARG A 138 -4.71 -6.43 -7.66
N GLU A 139 -3.46 -6.84 -7.83
CA GLU A 139 -3.09 -7.98 -8.67
C GLU A 139 -3.81 -9.26 -8.18
N ARG A 140 -3.78 -9.51 -6.87
CA ARG A 140 -4.49 -10.64 -6.26
C ARG A 140 -6.01 -10.57 -6.47
N GLN A 141 -6.62 -9.38 -6.37
CA GLN A 141 -8.05 -9.18 -6.63
C GLN A 141 -8.42 -9.42 -8.10
N LEU A 142 -7.58 -9.00 -9.05
CA LEU A 142 -7.80 -9.26 -10.46
C LEU A 142 -7.75 -10.77 -10.76
N ARG A 143 -6.79 -11.49 -10.18
CA ARG A 143 -6.73 -12.96 -10.29
C ARG A 143 -7.95 -13.63 -9.67
N TRP A 144 -8.40 -13.14 -8.51
CA TRP A 144 -9.62 -13.61 -7.86
C TRP A 144 -10.84 -13.46 -8.78
N ASN A 145 -11.00 -12.30 -9.43
CA ASN A 145 -12.08 -12.04 -10.37
C ASN A 145 -12.00 -12.95 -11.60
N ALA A 146 -10.81 -13.12 -12.17
CA ALA A 146 -10.60 -13.99 -13.33
C ALA A 146 -10.98 -15.45 -13.04
N ALA A 147 -10.60 -15.95 -11.86
CA ALA A 147 -10.94 -17.31 -11.45
C ALA A 147 -12.43 -17.50 -11.12
N GLN A 148 -13.14 -16.45 -10.67
CA GLN A 148 -14.60 -16.50 -10.51
C GLN A 148 -15.36 -16.43 -11.85
N GLY A 149 -14.79 -15.78 -12.86
CA GLY A 149 -15.37 -15.67 -14.21
C GLY A 149 -15.10 -16.87 -15.11
N ALA A 150 -14.19 -17.77 -14.73
CA ALA A 150 -13.89 -18.98 -15.50
C ALA A 150 -15.10 -19.94 -15.46
N PRO A 151 -15.62 -20.39 -16.61
CA PRO A 151 -16.70 -21.38 -16.62
C PRO A 151 -16.22 -22.65 -15.90
N ALA A 152 -17.08 -23.19 -15.04
CA ALA A 152 -16.84 -24.49 -14.43
C ALA A 152 -16.60 -25.50 -15.57
N VAL A 153 -15.37 -25.99 -15.70
CA VAL A 153 -15.05 -27.10 -16.60
C VAL A 153 -15.83 -28.30 -16.06
N ASN A 154 -17.04 -28.47 -16.58
CA ASN A 154 -17.93 -29.56 -16.26
C ASN A 154 -17.31 -30.80 -16.89
N GLY A 155 -16.48 -31.49 -16.12
CA GLY A 155 -16.06 -32.86 -16.40
C GLY A 155 -17.25 -33.80 -16.28
N ARG A 156 -18.16 -33.76 -17.27
CA ARG A 156 -18.98 -34.92 -17.59
C ARG A 156 -18.25 -35.70 -18.66
N THR A 157 -17.43 -36.62 -18.17
CA THR A 157 -16.98 -37.79 -18.91
C THR A 157 -18.18 -38.40 -19.62
N THR A 158 -18.09 -38.47 -20.93
CA THR A 158 -18.87 -39.38 -21.75
C THR A 158 -18.73 -40.79 -21.17
N ARG A 159 -19.83 -41.35 -20.67
CA ARG A 159 -19.97 -42.80 -20.57
C ARG A 159 -21.00 -43.23 -21.59
N SER A 160 -20.48 -44.05 -22.50
CA SER A 160 -21.09 -44.87 -23.53
C SER A 160 -22.37 -45.56 -23.11
#